data_AF-A0A962BYF0-F1
#
_entry.id   AF-A0A962BYF0-F1
#
_cell.length_a   1.000
_cell.length_b   1.000
_cell.length_c   1.000
_cell.angle_alpha   90.00
_cell.angle_beta   90.00
_cell.angle_gamma   90.00
#
_symmetry.space_group_name_H-M   'P 1'
#
loop_
_entity.id
_entity.type
_entity.pdbx_description
1 polymer ?
#
loop_
_entity_poly.entity_id
_entity_poly.type
_entity_poly.pdbx_seq_one_letter_code
_entity_poly.pdbx_strand_id
1 'polypeptide(L)'
;MAAQVKFSDLQLTTISGQLGLNLVSFDGEPFAAGMPASADNGEDFSEDDDLVVAKTLEPAVVREMKVVHKGRVLVARRSDEEQEE
;
A
#
# COMPACT_ATOMS: atom_id res chain seq x y z
N MET A 1 -17.98 18.37 4.60
CA MET A 1 -17.43 17.29 3.75
C MET A 1 -16.71 16.21 4.54
N ALA A 2 -15.85 16.54 5.52
CA ALA A 2 -15.10 15.53 6.31
C ALA A 2 -15.98 14.41 6.92
N ALA A 3 -17.19 14.73 7.42
CA ALA A 3 -18.11 13.73 7.96
C ALA A 3 -18.65 12.76 6.88
N GLN A 4 -18.89 13.23 5.66
CA GLN A 4 -19.35 12.40 4.54
C GLN A 4 -18.24 11.45 4.07
N VAL A 5 -16.99 11.93 4.04
CA VAL A 5 -15.83 11.08 3.70
C VAL A 5 -15.66 9.97 4.72
N LYS A 6 -15.67 10.30 6.02
CA LYS A 6 -15.59 9.29 7.10
C LYS A 6 -16.72 8.27 7.05
N PHE A 7 -17.95 8.72 6.77
CA PHE A 7 -19.08 7.81 6.62
C PHE A 7 -18.89 6.89 5.42
N SER A 8 -18.44 7.43 4.28
CA SER A 8 -18.20 6.64 3.07
C SER A 8 -17.10 5.60 3.29
N ASP A 9 -16.01 5.97 3.96
CA ASP A 9 -14.92 5.08 4.32
C ASP A 9 -15.38 3.93 5.23
N LEU A 10 -16.22 4.23 6.23
CA LEU A 10 -16.83 3.23 7.09
C LEU A 10 -17.75 2.28 6.30
N GLN A 11 -18.56 2.80 5.38
CA GLN A 11 -19.43 1.98 4.53
C GLN A 11 -18.61 1.06 3.60
N LEU A 12 -17.56 1.60 2.97
CA LEU A 12 -16.65 0.83 2.12
C LEU A 12 -15.97 -0.29 2.92
N THR A 13 -15.45 0.02 4.10
CA THR A 13 -14.85 -0.97 5.01
C THR A 13 -15.85 -2.07 5.39
N THR A 14 -17.09 -1.68 5.73
CA THR A 14 -18.15 -2.63 6.13
C THR A 14 -18.50 -3.60 4.99
N ILE A 15 -18.76 -3.08 3.80
CA ILE A 15 -19.17 -3.88 2.63
C ILE A 15 -18.01 -4.78 2.17
N SER A 16 -16.79 -4.24 2.13
CA SER A 16 -15.59 -5.00 1.74
C SER A 16 -15.36 -6.17 2.70
N GLY A 17 -15.47 -5.93 4.01
CA GLY A 17 -15.34 -6.96 5.03
C GLY A 17 -16.39 -8.07 4.90
N GLN A 18 -17.65 -7.73 4.58
CA GLN A 18 -18.71 -8.72 4.33
C GLN A 18 -18.43 -9.62 3.13
N LEU A 19 -17.71 -9.11 2.12
CA LEU A 19 -17.30 -9.85 0.93
C LEU A 19 -15.96 -10.59 1.10
N GLY A 20 -15.30 -10.43 2.26
CA GLY A 20 -13.97 -10.96 2.54
C GLY A 20 -12.85 -10.25 1.75
N LEU A 21 -13.10 -9.02 1.31
CA LEU A 21 -12.14 -8.17 0.62
C LEU A 21 -11.39 -7.32 1.64
N ASN A 22 -10.07 -7.48 1.70
CA ASN A 22 -9.18 -6.67 2.52
C ASN A 22 -8.46 -5.67 1.62
N LEU A 23 -8.68 -4.38 1.91
CA LEU A 23 -7.92 -3.27 1.34
C LEU A 23 -6.66 -3.08 2.19
N VAL A 24 -5.49 -3.21 1.58
CA VAL A 24 -4.20 -3.19 2.28
C VAL A 24 -3.36 -2.01 1.79
N SER A 25 -2.95 -1.14 2.71
CA SER A 25 -1.90 -0.14 2.50
C SER A 25 -0.57 -0.66 3.05
N PHE A 26 0.53 -0.12 2.53
CA PHE A 26 1.88 -0.59 2.85
C PHE A 26 2.77 0.52 3.40
N ASP A 27 2.22 1.69 3.74
CA ASP A 27 3.00 2.84 4.19
C ASP A 27 3.95 2.48 5.35
N GLY A 28 5.25 2.73 5.17
CA GLY A 28 6.32 2.40 6.12
C GLY A 28 6.79 0.93 6.09
N GLU A 29 6.15 0.06 5.32
CA GLU A 29 6.56 -1.35 5.22
C GLU A 29 7.80 -1.51 4.31
N PRO A 30 8.69 -2.48 4.59
CA PRO A 30 9.78 -2.84 3.70
C PRO A 30 9.24 -3.27 2.32
N PHE A 31 9.76 -2.69 1.25
CA PHE A 31 9.38 -3.07 -0.10
C PHE A 31 10.20 -4.28 -0.55
N ALA A 32 9.53 -5.38 -0.91
CA ALA A 32 10.19 -6.62 -1.30
C ALA A 32 9.50 -7.31 -2.47
N ALA A 33 10.27 -8.08 -3.24
CA ALA A 33 9.75 -8.94 -4.30
C ALA A 33 8.76 -9.95 -3.73
N GLY A 34 7.49 -9.83 -4.11
CA GLY A 34 6.39 -10.66 -3.60
C GLY A 34 5.34 -9.91 -2.79
N MET A 35 5.60 -8.65 -2.43
CA MET A 35 4.57 -7.75 -1.92
C MET A 35 3.41 -7.67 -2.93
N PRO A 36 2.14 -7.63 -2.48
CA PRO A 36 0.98 -7.50 -3.36
C PRO A 36 0.81 -6.07 -3.91
N ALA A 37 1.92 -5.39 -4.22
CA ALA A 37 1.96 -4.05 -4.78
C ALA A 37 3.09 -3.93 -5.82
N SER A 38 2.96 -2.97 -6.73
CA SER A 38 4.03 -2.55 -7.65
C SER A 38 4.51 -1.15 -7.28
N ALA A 39 5.83 -0.95 -7.30
CA ALA A 39 6.41 0.38 -7.18
C ALA A 39 6.35 1.11 -8.52
N ASP A 40 5.65 2.24 -8.57
CA ASP A 40 5.50 3.05 -9.79
C ASP A 40 6.81 3.77 -10.15
N ASN A 41 7.66 4.06 -9.16
CA ASN A 41 9.00 4.63 -9.32
C ASN A 41 10.12 3.59 -9.10
N GLY A 42 9.81 2.30 -9.21
CA GLY A 42 10.78 1.23 -8.93
C GLY A 42 11.98 1.22 -9.88
N GLU A 43 11.83 1.77 -11.09
CA GLU A 43 12.92 1.89 -12.08
C GLU A 43 14.00 2.91 -11.69
N ASP A 44 13.73 3.77 -10.71
CA ASP A 44 14.68 4.77 -10.20
C ASP A 44 15.71 4.18 -9.23
N PHE A 45 15.55 2.90 -8.85
CA PHE A 45 16.35 2.23 -7.81
C PHE A 45 17.02 0.95 -8.34
N SER A 46 18.12 0.56 -7.69
CA SER A 46 18.78 -0.72 -7.94
C SER A 46 18.05 -1.87 -7.22
N GLU A 47 18.19 -3.10 -7.71
CA GLU A 47 17.68 -4.30 -7.02
C GLU A 47 18.33 -4.52 -5.65
N ASP A 48 19.51 -3.95 -5.41
CA ASP A 48 20.25 -4.01 -4.15
C ASP A 48 19.89 -2.88 -3.16
N ASP A 49 19.07 -1.89 -3.56
CA ASP A 49 18.65 -0.82 -2.66
C ASP A 49 17.68 -1.38 -1.57
N ASP A 50 17.91 -1.01 -0.30
CA ASP A 50 16.97 -1.32 0.79
C ASP A 50 15.82 -0.31 0.77
N LEU A 51 14.69 -0.73 0.20
CA LEU A 51 13.54 0.12 -0.07
C LEU A 51 12.43 -0.05 0.97
N VAL A 52 11.75 1.05 1.24
CA VAL A 52 10.54 1.12 2.05
C VAL A 52 9.43 1.79 1.25
N VAL A 53 8.19 1.44 1.53
CA VAL A 53 7.03 2.08 0.90
C VAL A 53 6.80 3.43 1.56
N ALA A 54 7.27 4.49 0.91
CA ALA A 54 7.05 5.86 1.35
C ALA A 54 5.58 6.26 1.26
N LYS A 55 4.84 5.74 0.26
CA LYS A 55 3.43 6.05 0.09
C LYS A 55 2.67 5.03 -0.75
N THR A 56 1.49 4.66 -0.28
CA THR A 56 0.51 3.88 -1.02
C THR A 56 -0.36 4.82 -1.87
N LEU A 57 -0.29 4.68 -3.18
CA LEU A 57 -1.12 5.40 -4.14
C LEU A 57 -2.47 4.71 -4.31
N GLU A 58 -2.45 3.38 -4.42
CA GLU A 58 -3.63 2.53 -4.54
C GLU A 58 -3.46 1.31 -3.63
N PRO A 59 -4.45 0.99 -2.77
CA PRO A 59 -4.37 -0.17 -1.89
C PRO A 59 -4.44 -1.47 -2.69
N ALA A 60 -3.76 -2.50 -2.21
CA ALA A 60 -3.98 -3.84 -2.72
C ALA A 60 -5.34 -4.38 -2.25
N VAL A 61 -5.98 -5.22 -3.06
CA VAL A 61 -7.19 -5.95 -2.67
C VAL A 61 -6.84 -7.42 -2.52
N VAL A 62 -6.99 -7.95 -1.32
CA VAL A 62 -6.69 -9.35 -0.98
C VAL A 62 -7.97 -10.05 -0.52
N ARG A 63 -8.18 -11.28 -1.00
CA ARG A 63 -9.29 -12.15 -0.59
C ARG A 63 -8.77 -13.56 -0.36
N GLU A 64 -9.01 -14.13 0.81
CA GLU A 64 -8.61 -15.51 1.14
C GLU A 64 -7.11 -15.78 0.81
N MET A 65 -6.22 -14.86 1.22
CA MET A 65 -4.77 -14.90 0.93
C MET A 65 -4.38 -14.79 -0.56
N LYS A 66 -5.33 -14.52 -1.46
CA LYS A 66 -5.07 -14.28 -2.88
C LYS A 66 -5.16 -12.80 -3.19
N VAL A 67 -4.19 -12.32 -3.96
CA VAL A 67 -4.19 -10.95 -4.49
C VAL A 67 -5.23 -10.87 -5.62
N VAL A 68 -6.30 -10.13 -5.37
CA VAL A 68 -7.35 -9.83 -6.37
C VAL A 68 -6.93 -8.63 -7.20
N HIS A 69 -6.30 -7.64 -6.56
CA HIS A 69 -5.76 -6.46 -7.19
C HIS A 69 -4.43 -6.10 -6.55
N LYS A 70 -3.40 -5.87 -7.37
CA LYS A 70 -2.12 -5.35 -6.89
C LYS A 70 -2.26 -3.87 -6.60
N GLY A 71 -1.78 -3.45 -5.44
CA GLY A 71 -1.67 -2.03 -5.10
C GLY A 71 -0.60 -1.32 -5.92
N ARG A 72 -0.60 0.01 -5.88
CA ARG A 72 0.47 0.86 -6.43
C ARG A 72 1.07 1.68 -5.32
N VAL A 73 2.39 1.71 -5.27
CA VAL A 73 3.14 2.38 -4.21
C VAL A 73 4.27 3.23 -4.81
N LEU A 74 4.70 4.22 -4.04
CA LEU A 74 5.98 4.88 -4.19
C LEU A 74 6.93 4.35 -3.14
N VAL A 75 8.17 4.13 -3.54
CA VAL A 75 9.24 3.64 -2.66
C VAL A 75 10.31 4.71 -2.48
N ALA A 76 11.00 4.64 -1.34
CA ALA A 76 12.18 5.42 -1.00
C ALA A 76 13.25 4.49 -0.40
N ARG A 77 14.50 4.95 -0.35
CA ARG A 77 15.54 4.23 0.42
C ARG A 77 15.23 4.35 1.90
N ARG A 78 15.42 3.27 2.67
CA ARG A 78 15.24 3.29 4.12
C ARG A 78 16.07 4.40 4.80
N SER A 79 17.27 4.68 4.29
CA SER A 79 18.15 5.74 4.80
C SER A 79 17.60 7.16 4.69
N ASP A 80 16.65 7.37 3.78
CA ASP A 80 16.11 8.71 3.48
C ASP A 80 14.91 9.01 4.40
N GLU A 81 14.17 8.00 4.85
CA GLU A 81 13.10 8.16 5.87
C GLU A 81 13.67 8.52 7.26
N GLU A 82 14.82 7.94 7.65
CA GLU A 82 15.45 8.20 8.96
C GLU A 82 15.92 9.67 9.14
N GLN A 83 15.97 10.47 8.07
CA GLN A 83 16.37 11.87 8.10
C GLN A 83 15.19 12.85 8.24
N GLU A 84 13.95 12.36 8.17
CA GLU A 84 12.73 13.19 8.27
C GLU A 84 12.04 13.12 9.66
N GLU A 85 12.55 12.33 10.61
CA GLU A 85 12.16 12.32 12.05
C GLU A 85 13.09 13.16 12.94
#